data_AF-A0A2N8DN86-F1
#
_entry.id   AF-A0A2N8DN86-F1
#
_cell.length_a   1.000
_cell.length_b   1.000
_cell.length_c   1.000
_cell.angle_alpha   90.00
_cell.angle_beta   90.00
_cell.angle_gamma   90.00
#
_symmetry.space_group_name_H-M   'P 1'
#
loop_
_entity.id
_entity.type
_entity.pdbx_description
1 polymer ?
#
loop_
_entity_poly.entity_id
_entity_poly.type
_entity_poly.pdbx_seq_one_letter_code
_entity_poly.pdbx_strand_id
1 'polypeptide(L)'
;MPMHIRQPKTLNIANHSLVDCQNLLSGISIVDLVICFDDETPFDIGALCYSIRKKAIRSLVKQVDISSLRPGREKAFRELVVEKITEIKVGRTRPKSATTTLRELSAFTDWSDATNHENCFESPPDYHRALYEYSQNLNKRLEKHEFKQFTANRLQAFVINNATTFFPDAIYNFTAHIPPISSQGHIKNKTKVPELKKYVTNLTLCDYIFDGFTDFLLKQELFPYQMPFQREHIWLLPAQYPFVTQKILSLKKRYIEECIFWNYAKGEVRPLDECMERANQAPHQVRRQRQETLDLLTASNNQTHHPARVRLAKWAHDSFVYLFVANTAMNETPVRDLLWSEKYTISKDRHGFRTIKWRAHGLPVEFEILSSFVPTFEKFLKLRKYIVRDALHPYLFIGMSSNPSKQITRLQPSTIQHINTQIANFIDPGHEPLNYRELRLYKSSYLLSKKHKISTVANVLQTSETSVRNSYTEAEEKQAIDEIASFFSVLTDRANVFIDSATPAGGCSSPDKPSTKKTPPEGYEPNCKNLEGCIFCDEFRTNTEPKQIRKLVSMKYTIGELISSCNSAQHFNEVHGLAIQRIDQHLDEISATSPAASDDVEKITREVYEENQLSDYWQKQLDRYIKIGVIK
;
A
#
# COMPACT_ATOMS: atom_id res chain seq x y z
N MET A 1 27.87 -14.05 -35.54
CA MET A 1 28.08 -12.72 -36.16
C MET A 1 28.29 -11.67 -35.08
N PRO A 2 29.07 -10.60 -35.31
CA PRO A 2 29.34 -9.58 -34.31
C PRO A 2 28.06 -8.78 -33.97
N MET A 3 27.80 -8.62 -32.68
CA MET A 3 26.65 -7.87 -32.17
C MET A 3 27.10 -6.46 -31.80
N HIS A 4 26.37 -5.45 -32.26
CA HIS A 4 26.71 -4.04 -32.09
C HIS A 4 25.68 -3.32 -31.22
N ILE A 5 26.14 -2.36 -30.43
CA ILE A 5 25.28 -1.36 -29.78
C ILE A 5 25.18 -0.17 -30.74
N ARG A 6 23.96 0.17 -31.17
CA ARG A 6 23.69 1.37 -31.99
C ARG A 6 23.93 2.66 -31.20
N GLN A 7 23.87 3.80 -31.87
CA GLN A 7 23.86 5.13 -31.23
C GLN A 7 22.43 5.67 -31.19
N PRO A 8 21.57 5.19 -30.26
CA PRO A 8 20.17 5.54 -30.28
C PRO A 8 19.92 7.00 -29.90
N LYS A 9 18.91 7.61 -30.53
CA LYS A 9 18.37 8.92 -30.21
C LYS A 9 17.01 8.75 -29.55
N THR A 10 16.84 9.29 -28.34
CA THR A 10 15.58 9.21 -27.60
C THR A 10 14.67 10.40 -27.92
N LEU A 11 13.42 10.12 -28.31
CA LEU A 11 12.37 11.11 -28.47
C LEU A 11 11.28 10.88 -27.43
N ASN A 12 11.13 11.79 -26.45
CA ASN A 12 9.99 11.83 -25.55
C ASN A 12 8.96 12.82 -26.06
N ILE A 13 7.83 12.33 -26.58
CA ILE A 13 6.83 13.20 -27.18
C ILE A 13 6.08 14.04 -26.15
N ALA A 14 6.07 13.69 -24.87
CA ALA A 14 5.33 14.42 -23.84
C ALA A 14 5.80 15.89 -23.75
N ASN A 15 7.07 16.15 -24.04
CA ASN A 15 7.73 17.45 -23.90
C ASN A 15 7.64 18.34 -25.14
N HIS A 16 6.98 17.90 -26.21
CA HIS A 16 7.03 18.56 -27.52
C HIS A 16 5.62 18.76 -28.10
N SER A 17 5.42 19.81 -28.91
CA SER A 17 4.19 19.95 -29.69
C SER A 17 4.15 18.89 -30.81
N LEU A 18 3.00 18.72 -31.48
CA LEU A 18 2.91 17.80 -32.62
C LEU A 18 3.91 18.18 -33.73
N VAL A 19 4.03 19.48 -34.03
CA VAL A 19 4.94 20.00 -35.07
C VAL A 19 6.39 19.75 -34.67
N ASP A 20 6.75 19.97 -33.41
CA ASP A 20 8.09 19.70 -32.91
C ASP A 20 8.43 18.21 -32.99
N CYS A 21 7.50 17.33 -32.62
CA CYS A 21 7.70 15.89 -32.76
C CYS A 21 7.96 15.48 -34.20
N GLN A 22 7.19 16.02 -35.16
CA GLN A 22 7.37 15.74 -36.59
C GLN A 22 8.72 16.23 -37.11
N ASN A 23 9.15 17.44 -36.72
CA ASN A 23 10.45 18.00 -37.08
C ASN A 23 11.62 17.22 -36.48
N LEU A 24 11.52 16.78 -35.22
CA LEU A 24 12.55 15.96 -34.60
C LEU A 24 12.63 14.58 -35.25
N LEU A 25 11.48 13.97 -35.55
CA LEU A 25 11.41 12.65 -36.16
C LEU A 25 11.95 12.62 -37.59
N SER A 26 11.82 13.72 -38.35
CA SER A 26 12.40 13.82 -39.70
C SER A 26 13.94 13.83 -39.68
N GLY A 27 14.56 14.37 -38.62
CA GLY A 27 16.01 14.38 -38.41
C GLY A 27 16.59 13.13 -37.74
N ILE A 28 15.76 12.18 -37.32
CA ILE A 28 16.18 10.94 -36.65
C ILE A 28 15.90 9.75 -37.57
N SER A 29 16.91 8.93 -37.88
CA SER A 29 16.69 7.63 -38.53
C SER A 29 15.88 6.73 -37.59
N ILE A 30 14.86 6.05 -38.13
CA ILE A 30 14.02 5.13 -37.35
C ILE A 30 14.85 3.99 -36.74
N VAL A 31 15.92 3.61 -37.44
CA VAL A 31 16.90 2.60 -37.03
C VAL A 31 17.62 3.01 -35.75
N ASP A 32 17.72 4.31 -35.44
CA ASP A 32 18.32 4.82 -34.21
C ASP A 32 17.28 5.27 -33.17
N LEU A 33 15.98 5.17 -33.47
CA LEU A 33 14.95 5.75 -32.61
C LEU A 33 14.68 4.88 -31.38
N VAL A 34 14.71 5.53 -30.22
CA VAL A 34 14.07 5.07 -28.98
C VAL A 34 12.93 6.04 -28.68
N ILE A 35 11.69 5.57 -28.67
CA ILE A 35 10.52 6.43 -28.50
C ILE A 35 9.91 6.30 -27.11
N CYS A 36 9.52 7.43 -26.53
CA CYS A 36 8.77 7.53 -25.28
C CYS A 36 7.44 8.22 -25.59
N PHE A 37 6.33 7.48 -25.52
CA PHE A 37 4.99 8.06 -25.65
C PHE A 37 4.50 8.75 -24.37
N ASP A 38 4.97 8.25 -23.23
CA ASP A 38 4.80 8.82 -21.88
C ASP A 38 6.18 9.01 -21.23
N ASP A 39 6.24 9.61 -20.04
CA ASP A 39 7.52 9.87 -19.34
C ASP A 39 8.20 8.61 -18.77
N GLU A 40 7.64 7.43 -18.99
CA GLU A 40 7.95 6.27 -18.14
C GLU A 40 8.44 5.04 -18.90
N THR A 41 8.01 4.86 -20.16
CA THR A 41 8.25 3.61 -20.89
C THR A 41 8.90 3.85 -22.24
N PRO A 42 10.22 4.06 -22.28
CA PRO A 42 10.94 4.13 -23.53
C PRO A 42 10.92 2.78 -24.24
N PHE A 43 10.77 2.80 -25.56
CA PHE A 43 10.71 1.62 -26.41
C PHE A 43 11.72 1.75 -27.56
N ASP A 44 12.65 0.79 -27.63
CA ASP A 44 13.66 0.72 -28.68
C ASP A 44 13.06 0.14 -29.97
N ILE A 45 12.36 0.99 -30.72
CA ILE A 45 11.75 0.63 -32.00
C ILE A 45 12.81 0.42 -33.09
N GLY A 46 13.92 1.17 -33.03
CA GLY A 46 15.02 1.01 -33.98
C GLY A 46 15.61 -0.40 -34.00
N ALA A 47 15.68 -1.06 -32.84
CA ALA A 47 16.11 -2.47 -32.76
C ALA A 47 15.20 -3.44 -33.55
N LEU A 48 13.93 -3.11 -33.75
CA LEU A 48 13.01 -3.99 -34.49
C LEU A 48 13.29 -3.97 -35.99
N CYS A 49 14.00 -2.95 -36.51
CA CYS A 49 14.41 -2.88 -37.92
C CYS A 49 15.39 -3.99 -38.31
N TYR A 50 15.96 -4.71 -37.34
CA TYR A 50 16.91 -5.80 -37.54
C TYR A 50 16.27 -7.15 -37.23
N SER A 51 16.52 -8.14 -38.09
CA SER A 51 16.01 -9.50 -37.87
C SER A 51 16.80 -10.28 -36.82
N ILE A 52 18.04 -9.88 -36.53
CA ILE A 52 18.88 -10.48 -35.48
C ILE A 52 19.18 -9.45 -34.39
N ARG A 53 18.63 -9.67 -33.18
CA ARG A 53 18.79 -8.79 -32.02
C ARG A 53 18.90 -9.57 -30.70
N LYS A 54 19.69 -9.06 -29.75
CA LYS A 54 19.82 -9.62 -28.40
C LYS A 54 18.64 -9.15 -27.55
N LYS A 55 17.78 -10.09 -27.14
CA LYS A 55 16.58 -9.82 -26.34
C LYS A 55 16.87 -9.60 -24.84
N ALA A 56 18.09 -9.15 -24.48
CA ALA A 56 18.53 -9.07 -23.09
C ALA A 56 17.59 -8.18 -22.26
N ILE A 57 17.06 -8.75 -21.16
CA ILE A 57 15.94 -8.19 -20.37
C ILE A 57 16.28 -6.85 -19.69
N ARG A 58 17.57 -6.54 -19.49
CA ARG A 58 18.01 -5.44 -18.61
C ARG A 58 18.52 -4.17 -19.31
N SER A 59 18.66 -4.17 -20.63
CA SER A 59 19.12 -2.97 -21.38
C SER A 59 17.98 -2.41 -22.21
N LEU A 60 17.73 -1.10 -22.11
CA LEU A 60 16.78 -0.39 -22.97
C LEU A 60 17.19 -0.51 -24.44
N VAL A 61 18.48 -0.30 -24.71
CA VAL A 61 19.07 -0.36 -26.05
C VAL A 61 19.49 -1.79 -26.33
N LYS A 62 18.88 -2.42 -27.33
CA LYS A 62 19.16 -3.80 -27.72
C LYS A 62 20.38 -3.84 -28.64
N GLN A 63 21.24 -4.83 -28.43
CA GLN A 63 22.33 -5.15 -29.36
C GLN A 63 21.74 -5.79 -30.63
N VAL A 64 22.27 -5.43 -31.79
CA VAL A 64 21.79 -5.91 -33.10
C VAL A 64 22.94 -6.37 -33.99
N ASP A 65 22.65 -7.24 -34.94
CA ASP A 65 23.56 -7.50 -36.05
C ASP A 65 23.26 -6.51 -37.18
N ILE A 66 24.22 -5.67 -37.51
CA ILE A 66 24.05 -4.60 -38.51
C ILE A 66 23.71 -5.18 -39.89
N SER A 67 24.23 -6.36 -40.21
CA SER A 67 23.98 -7.03 -41.50
C SER A 67 22.55 -7.58 -41.64
N SER A 68 21.81 -7.66 -40.52
CA SER A 68 20.43 -8.17 -40.47
C SER A 68 19.37 -7.08 -40.65
N LEU A 69 19.76 -5.88 -41.08
CA LEU A 69 18.85 -4.76 -41.34
C LEU A 69 17.84 -5.11 -42.43
N ARG A 70 16.56 -4.76 -42.18
CA ARG A 70 15.44 -4.99 -43.12
C ARG A 70 14.84 -3.65 -43.55
N PRO A 71 15.15 -3.17 -44.77
CA PRO A 71 14.68 -1.86 -45.25
C PRO A 71 13.16 -1.69 -45.22
N GLY A 72 12.39 -2.73 -45.52
CA GLY A 72 10.92 -2.67 -45.46
C GLY A 72 10.39 -2.30 -44.06
N ARG A 73 11.10 -2.67 -42.99
CA ARG A 73 10.74 -2.31 -41.61
C ARG A 73 10.95 -0.84 -41.32
N GLU A 74 11.97 -0.22 -41.90
CA GLU A 74 12.26 1.19 -41.63
C GLU A 74 11.10 2.09 -42.05
N LYS A 75 10.61 1.92 -43.29
CA LYS A 75 9.46 2.68 -43.79
C LYS A 75 8.22 2.38 -42.96
N ALA A 76 7.87 1.11 -42.81
CA ALA A 76 6.66 0.69 -42.10
C ALA A 76 6.61 1.19 -40.65
N PHE A 77 7.73 1.11 -39.91
CA PHE A 77 7.75 1.50 -38.50
C PHE A 77 7.79 3.01 -38.32
N ARG A 78 8.37 3.74 -39.28
CA ARG A 78 8.27 5.20 -39.31
C ARG A 78 6.82 5.66 -39.46
N GLU A 79 6.09 5.09 -40.43
CA GLU A 79 4.67 5.43 -40.63
C GLU A 79 3.84 5.14 -39.38
N LEU A 80 4.04 3.98 -38.76
CA LEU A 80 3.36 3.64 -37.51
C LEU A 80 3.66 4.64 -36.40
N VAL A 81 4.92 5.03 -36.22
CA VAL A 81 5.29 6.02 -35.19
C VAL A 81 4.64 7.36 -35.48
N VAL A 82 4.69 7.85 -36.71
CA VAL A 82 4.05 9.12 -37.10
C VAL A 82 2.55 9.09 -36.79
N GLU A 83 1.87 8.01 -37.17
CA GLU A 83 0.44 7.83 -36.90
C GLU A 83 0.15 7.86 -35.39
N LYS A 84 0.87 7.07 -34.59
CA LYS A 84 0.61 7.02 -33.13
C LYS A 84 0.95 8.32 -32.42
N ILE A 85 2.01 9.03 -32.82
CA ILE A 85 2.30 10.38 -32.30
C ILE A 85 1.13 11.31 -32.61
N THR A 86 0.65 11.31 -33.85
CA THR A 86 -0.45 12.16 -34.29
C THR A 86 -1.71 11.85 -33.49
N GLU A 87 -2.12 10.59 -33.41
CA GLU A 87 -3.29 10.15 -32.65
C GLU A 87 -3.25 10.57 -31.17
N ILE A 88 -2.08 10.49 -30.54
CA ILE A 88 -1.88 10.93 -29.15
C ILE A 88 -2.07 12.44 -29.05
N LYS A 89 -1.41 13.21 -29.93
CA LYS A 89 -1.43 14.68 -29.88
C LYS A 89 -2.79 15.27 -30.21
N VAL A 90 -3.60 14.59 -31.02
CA VAL A 90 -5.00 14.98 -31.28
C VAL A 90 -5.99 14.38 -30.27
N GLY A 91 -5.52 13.64 -29.27
CA GLY A 91 -6.36 13.08 -28.20
C GLY A 91 -7.22 11.87 -28.60
N ARG A 92 -6.97 11.23 -29.75
CA ARG A 92 -7.65 10.01 -30.19
C ARG A 92 -7.18 8.76 -29.46
N THR A 93 -5.89 8.70 -29.14
CA THR A 93 -5.26 7.54 -28.51
C THR A 93 -4.52 7.94 -27.23
N ARG A 94 -4.62 7.12 -26.18
CA ARG A 94 -3.84 7.33 -24.96
C ARG A 94 -2.39 6.86 -25.18
N PRO A 95 -1.36 7.54 -24.63
CA PRO A 95 0.03 7.09 -24.73
C PRO A 95 0.24 5.62 -24.40
N LYS A 96 -0.43 5.12 -23.35
CA LYS A 96 -0.33 3.73 -22.93
C LYS A 96 -0.82 2.73 -23.97
N SER A 97 -1.85 3.09 -24.73
CA SER A 97 -2.37 2.28 -25.82
C SER A 97 -1.34 2.19 -26.94
N ALA A 98 -0.69 3.30 -27.31
CA ALA A 98 0.37 3.30 -28.31
C ALA A 98 1.61 2.48 -27.88
N THR A 99 2.01 2.55 -26.61
CA THR A 99 3.07 1.67 -26.08
C THR A 99 2.67 0.19 -26.18
N THR A 100 1.38 -0.11 -26.03
CA THR A 100 0.86 -1.48 -26.18
C THR A 100 0.93 -1.95 -27.64
N THR A 101 0.59 -1.07 -28.59
CA THR A 101 0.77 -1.29 -30.03
C THR A 101 2.22 -1.64 -30.39
N LEU A 102 3.21 -0.93 -29.83
CA LEU A 102 4.63 -1.27 -30.09
C LEU A 102 5.05 -2.63 -29.51
N ARG A 103 4.46 -3.05 -28.39
CA ARG A 103 4.69 -4.40 -27.85
C ARG A 103 4.10 -5.49 -28.73
N GLU A 104 2.94 -5.23 -29.33
CA GLU A 104 2.31 -6.12 -30.31
C GLU A 104 3.15 -6.20 -31.59
N LEU A 105 3.71 -5.07 -32.05
CA LEU A 105 4.69 -5.04 -33.13
C LEU A 105 5.93 -5.88 -32.82
N SER A 106 6.49 -5.75 -31.61
CA SER A 106 7.61 -6.60 -31.18
C SER A 106 7.23 -8.07 -31.23
N ALA A 107 6.04 -8.44 -30.76
CA ALA A 107 5.59 -9.83 -30.76
C ALA A 107 5.45 -10.40 -32.18
N PHE A 108 4.92 -9.61 -33.13
CA PHE A 108 4.80 -10.02 -34.52
C PHE A 108 6.18 -10.13 -35.21
N THR A 109 7.06 -9.14 -35.01
CA THR A 109 8.43 -9.17 -35.57
C THR A 109 9.29 -10.28 -34.95
N ASP A 110 9.19 -10.51 -33.64
CA ASP A 110 9.83 -11.63 -32.94
C ASP A 110 9.39 -12.99 -33.51
N TRP A 111 8.11 -13.11 -33.86
CA TRP A 111 7.58 -14.30 -34.51
C TRP A 111 8.09 -14.42 -35.95
N SER A 112 8.02 -13.34 -36.74
CA SER A 112 8.40 -13.38 -38.15
C SER A 112 9.89 -13.70 -38.34
N ASP A 113 10.74 -13.14 -37.48
CA ASP A 113 12.18 -13.46 -37.43
C ASP A 113 12.44 -14.94 -37.09
N ALA A 114 11.58 -15.56 -36.28
CA ALA A 114 11.73 -16.95 -35.86
C ALA A 114 11.18 -17.96 -36.87
N THR A 115 10.36 -17.51 -37.83
CA THR A 115 9.67 -18.37 -38.81
C THR A 115 10.08 -18.09 -40.26
N ASN A 116 11.23 -17.46 -40.49
CA ASN A 116 11.73 -17.08 -41.83
C ASN A 116 10.79 -16.13 -42.61
N HIS A 117 10.04 -15.29 -41.90
CA HIS A 117 9.16 -14.26 -42.44
C HIS A 117 9.74 -12.85 -42.23
N GLU A 118 11.06 -12.72 -42.06
CA GLU A 118 11.67 -11.47 -41.67
C GLU A 118 11.52 -10.35 -42.71
N ASN A 119 11.28 -10.71 -43.98
CA ASN A 119 11.02 -9.82 -45.11
C ASN A 119 9.52 -9.47 -45.29
N CYS A 120 8.65 -9.78 -44.32
CA CYS A 120 7.21 -9.57 -44.47
C CYS A 120 6.79 -8.09 -44.66
N PHE A 121 7.68 -7.12 -44.44
CA PHE A 121 7.41 -5.70 -44.66
C PHE A 121 7.91 -5.18 -46.03
N GLU A 122 8.50 -6.02 -46.87
CA GLU A 122 9.03 -5.60 -48.18
C GLU A 122 7.91 -5.42 -49.22
N SER A 123 6.81 -6.18 -49.11
CA SER A 123 5.69 -6.11 -50.06
C SER A 123 4.34 -6.46 -49.41
N PRO A 124 3.21 -5.93 -49.93
CA PRO A 124 1.88 -6.31 -49.46
C PRO A 124 1.58 -7.83 -49.55
N PRO A 125 1.95 -8.56 -50.62
CA PRO A 125 1.80 -10.02 -50.66
C PRO A 125 2.60 -10.77 -49.60
N ASP A 126 3.84 -10.37 -49.32
CA ASP A 126 4.65 -11.03 -48.29
C ASP A 126 4.12 -10.76 -46.88
N TYR A 127 3.60 -9.55 -46.65
CA TYR A 127 2.91 -9.22 -45.40
C TYR A 127 1.65 -10.06 -45.21
N HIS A 128 0.85 -10.20 -46.28
CA HIS A 128 -0.37 -11.01 -46.25
C HIS A 128 -0.08 -12.48 -45.95
N ARG A 129 0.95 -13.06 -46.59
CA ARG A 129 1.42 -14.43 -46.30
C ARG A 129 1.82 -14.57 -44.82
N ALA A 130 2.62 -13.65 -44.31
CA ALA A 130 3.04 -13.65 -42.91
C ALA A 130 1.85 -13.49 -41.94
N LEU A 131 0.88 -12.61 -42.25
CA LEU A 131 -0.32 -12.43 -41.44
C LEU A 131 -1.21 -13.68 -41.44
N TYR A 132 -1.33 -14.38 -42.58
CA TYR A 132 -2.05 -15.65 -42.67
C TYR A 132 -1.41 -16.70 -41.77
N GLU A 133 -0.09 -16.93 -41.90
CA GLU A 133 0.63 -17.91 -41.10
C GLU A 133 0.71 -17.54 -39.61
N TYR A 134 0.79 -16.24 -39.30
CA TYR A 134 0.71 -15.75 -37.93
C TYR A 134 -0.65 -16.03 -37.31
N SER A 135 -1.73 -15.81 -38.06
CA SER A 135 -3.09 -16.12 -37.61
C SER A 135 -3.27 -17.62 -37.33
N GLN A 136 -2.71 -18.48 -38.18
CA GLN A 136 -2.69 -19.93 -37.95
C GLN A 136 -1.87 -20.31 -36.71
N ASN A 137 -0.73 -19.65 -36.49
CA ASN A 137 0.06 -19.84 -35.27
C ASN A 137 -0.71 -19.46 -34.02
N LEU A 138 -1.40 -18.31 -34.02
CA LEU A 138 -2.22 -17.85 -32.90
C LEU A 138 -3.37 -18.82 -32.60
N ASN A 139 -4.03 -19.37 -33.62
CA ASN A 139 -5.06 -20.40 -33.44
C ASN A 139 -4.49 -21.68 -32.81
N LYS A 140 -3.36 -22.19 -33.31
CA LYS A 140 -2.69 -23.36 -32.72
C LYS A 140 -2.30 -23.14 -31.25
N ARG A 141 -1.86 -21.93 -30.89
CA ARG A 141 -1.52 -21.58 -29.50
C ARG A 141 -2.75 -21.40 -28.62
N LEU A 142 -3.86 -20.97 -29.20
CA LEU A 142 -5.16 -20.92 -28.53
C LEU A 142 -5.68 -22.33 -28.23
N GLU A 143 -5.59 -23.26 -29.19
CA GLU A 143 -5.94 -24.67 -29.03
C GLU A 143 -5.09 -25.36 -27.96
N LYS A 144 -3.80 -25.03 -27.88
CA LYS A 144 -2.87 -25.52 -26.83
C LYS A 144 -3.05 -24.84 -25.47
N HIS A 145 -4.01 -23.93 -25.32
CA HIS A 145 -4.23 -23.13 -24.11
C HIS A 145 -3.02 -22.29 -23.67
N GLU A 146 -2.07 -22.00 -24.57
CA GLU A 146 -0.94 -21.10 -24.30
C GLU A 146 -1.40 -19.65 -24.25
N PHE A 147 -2.46 -19.32 -25.01
CA PHE A 147 -3.09 -18.01 -25.02
C PHE A 147 -4.57 -18.07 -24.66
N LYS A 148 -5.04 -16.99 -24.02
CA LYS A 148 -6.48 -16.69 -23.93
C LYS A 148 -6.96 -16.12 -25.26
N GLN A 149 -8.22 -16.37 -25.60
CA GLN A 149 -8.86 -15.90 -26.85
C GLN A 149 -8.69 -14.39 -27.07
N PHE A 150 -8.87 -13.57 -26.02
CA PHE A 150 -8.65 -12.12 -26.10
C PHE A 150 -7.21 -11.75 -26.50
N THR A 151 -6.21 -12.46 -25.96
CA THR A 151 -4.80 -12.21 -26.29
C THR A 151 -4.53 -12.54 -27.75
N ALA A 152 -5.04 -13.67 -28.25
CA ALA A 152 -4.89 -14.08 -29.65
C ALA A 152 -5.59 -13.09 -30.59
N ASN A 153 -6.85 -12.72 -30.30
CA ASN A 153 -7.59 -11.70 -31.06
C ASN A 153 -6.84 -10.37 -31.10
N ARG A 154 -6.34 -9.89 -29.97
CA ARG A 154 -5.60 -8.62 -29.89
C ARG A 154 -4.33 -8.63 -30.73
N LEU A 155 -3.54 -9.69 -30.66
CA LEU A 155 -2.32 -9.84 -31.47
C LEU A 155 -2.64 -9.88 -32.97
N GLN A 156 -3.69 -10.61 -33.38
CA GLN A 156 -4.11 -10.66 -34.78
C GLN A 156 -4.65 -9.31 -35.26
N ALA A 157 -5.52 -8.68 -34.46
CA ALA A 157 -6.13 -7.40 -34.77
C ALA A 157 -5.09 -6.29 -34.94
N PHE A 158 -4.00 -6.30 -34.17
CA PHE A 158 -2.88 -5.39 -34.38
C PHE A 158 -2.31 -5.50 -35.81
N VAL A 159 -1.97 -6.72 -36.24
CA VAL A 159 -1.35 -6.95 -37.56
C VAL A 159 -2.32 -6.61 -38.70
N ILE A 160 -3.62 -6.90 -38.52
CA ILE A 160 -4.66 -6.54 -39.50
C ILE A 160 -4.85 -5.02 -39.57
N ASN A 161 -5.07 -4.37 -38.42
CA ASN A 161 -5.48 -2.96 -38.38
C ASN A 161 -4.36 -1.99 -38.77
N ASN A 162 -3.09 -2.40 -38.69
CA ASN A 162 -1.95 -1.56 -39.06
C ASN A 162 -1.40 -1.89 -40.46
N ALA A 163 -2.00 -2.83 -41.20
CA ALA A 163 -1.54 -3.19 -42.54
C ALA A 163 -1.54 -1.99 -43.50
N THR A 164 -2.61 -1.18 -43.47
CA THR A 164 -2.71 0.06 -44.27
C THR A 164 -1.74 1.14 -43.80
N THR A 165 -1.38 1.18 -42.52
CA THR A 165 -0.35 2.08 -42.01
C THR A 165 1.03 1.69 -42.52
N PHE A 166 1.32 0.38 -42.62
CA PHE A 166 2.59 -0.11 -43.15
C PHE A 166 2.71 0.07 -44.67
N PHE A 167 1.59 0.01 -45.38
CA PHE A 167 1.51 0.14 -46.83
C PHE A 167 0.44 1.16 -47.25
N PRO A 168 0.65 2.48 -47.03
CA PRO A 168 -0.36 3.51 -47.24
C PRO A 168 -0.82 3.61 -48.71
N ASP A 169 0.08 3.34 -49.65
CA ASP A 169 -0.18 3.44 -51.09
C ASP A 169 -0.70 2.13 -51.72
N ALA A 170 -0.83 1.06 -50.92
CA ALA A 170 -1.19 -0.26 -51.46
C ALA A 170 -2.71 -0.44 -51.58
N ILE A 171 -3.18 -0.70 -52.80
CA ILE A 171 -4.54 -1.20 -53.04
C ILE A 171 -4.48 -2.74 -52.92
N TYR A 172 -4.53 -3.25 -51.69
CA TYR A 172 -4.41 -4.68 -51.39
C TYR A 172 -5.39 -5.10 -50.29
N ASN A 173 -6.08 -6.24 -50.46
CA ASN A 173 -6.96 -6.78 -49.42
C ASN A 173 -6.18 -7.69 -48.46
N PHE A 174 -5.66 -7.10 -47.38
CA PHE A 174 -4.91 -7.81 -46.34
C PHE A 174 -5.74 -8.80 -45.51
N THR A 175 -7.06 -8.80 -45.64
CA THR A 175 -7.95 -9.69 -44.86
C THR A 175 -8.44 -10.90 -45.65
N ALA A 176 -8.11 -10.99 -46.94
CA ALA A 176 -8.53 -12.09 -47.79
C ALA A 176 -8.11 -13.44 -47.21
N HIS A 177 -9.06 -14.35 -47.02
CA HIS A 177 -8.85 -15.70 -46.44
C HIS A 177 -8.29 -15.73 -45.00
N ILE A 178 -8.41 -14.64 -44.25
CA ILE A 178 -7.95 -14.57 -42.86
C ILE A 178 -9.16 -14.32 -41.96
N PRO A 179 -9.80 -15.37 -41.42
CA PRO A 179 -10.92 -15.19 -40.52
C PRO A 179 -10.44 -14.49 -39.25
N PRO A 180 -11.17 -13.46 -38.77
CA PRO A 180 -10.85 -12.84 -37.50
C PRO A 180 -11.07 -13.85 -36.38
N ILE A 181 -10.09 -13.98 -35.49
CA ILE A 181 -10.23 -14.73 -34.25
C ILE A 181 -11.31 -14.03 -33.46
N SER A 182 -12.48 -14.66 -33.35
CA SER A 182 -13.59 -14.04 -32.62
C SER A 182 -13.14 -13.77 -31.19
N SER A 183 -13.46 -12.59 -30.68
CA SER A 183 -13.61 -12.45 -29.24
C SER A 183 -15.10 -12.55 -29.00
N GLN A 184 -15.57 -13.54 -28.25
CA GLN A 184 -16.81 -13.32 -27.50
C GLN A 184 -16.55 -12.05 -26.71
N GLY A 185 -17.17 -10.94 -27.14
CA GLY A 185 -16.94 -9.63 -26.56
C GLY A 185 -17.03 -9.82 -25.06
N HIS A 186 -15.93 -9.53 -24.35
CA HIS A 186 -15.75 -9.89 -22.94
C HIS A 186 -17.13 -9.83 -22.27
N ILE A 187 -17.71 -11.00 -21.93
CA ILE A 187 -18.59 -11.02 -20.77
C ILE A 187 -17.65 -10.45 -19.72
N LYS A 188 -17.82 -9.16 -19.39
CA LYS A 188 -16.98 -8.49 -18.42
C LYS A 188 -17.18 -9.32 -17.19
N ASN A 189 -16.26 -10.24 -16.91
CA ASN A 189 -16.30 -11.05 -15.71
C ASN A 189 -16.37 -10.02 -14.60
N LYS A 190 -17.57 -9.89 -14.04
CA LYS A 190 -17.89 -8.88 -13.04
C LYS A 190 -16.83 -9.08 -11.98
N THR A 191 -16.01 -8.06 -11.73
CA THR A 191 -15.09 -8.13 -10.60
C THR A 191 -16.00 -8.25 -9.40
N LYS A 192 -16.07 -9.45 -8.82
CA LYS A 192 -16.90 -9.72 -7.66
C LYS A 192 -16.44 -8.78 -6.56
N VAL A 193 -17.38 -8.24 -5.80
CA VAL A 193 -17.03 -7.53 -4.57
C VAL A 193 -16.15 -8.48 -3.75
N PRO A 194 -14.94 -8.07 -3.36
CA PRO A 194 -14.07 -8.91 -2.54
C PRO A 194 -14.79 -9.33 -1.26
N GLU A 195 -14.37 -10.43 -0.64
CA GLU A 195 -14.89 -10.75 0.69
C GLU A 195 -14.57 -9.63 1.68
N LEU A 196 -15.53 -9.30 2.54
CA LEU A 196 -15.39 -8.24 3.54
C LEU A 196 -14.16 -8.43 4.43
N LYS A 197 -13.96 -9.66 4.90
CA LYS A 197 -12.81 -10.03 5.73
C LYS A 197 -11.49 -9.75 5.01
N LYS A 198 -11.38 -10.10 3.72
CA LYS A 198 -10.21 -9.79 2.88
C LYS A 198 -9.99 -8.28 2.80
N TYR A 199 -11.06 -7.51 2.57
CA TYR A 199 -11.01 -6.05 2.49
C TYR A 199 -10.52 -5.40 3.78
N VAL A 200 -11.19 -5.69 4.90
CA VAL A 200 -10.86 -5.15 6.23
C VAL A 200 -9.44 -5.55 6.64
N THR A 201 -9.01 -6.79 6.37
CA THR A 201 -7.65 -7.25 6.69
C THR A 201 -6.59 -6.43 5.95
N ASN A 202 -6.76 -6.22 4.64
CA ASN A 202 -5.82 -5.43 3.82
C ASN A 202 -5.75 -3.97 4.29
N LEU A 203 -6.89 -3.34 4.54
CA LEU A 203 -6.92 -1.96 5.01
C LEU A 203 -6.35 -1.81 6.42
N THR A 204 -6.66 -2.75 7.32
CA THR A 204 -6.11 -2.76 8.69
C THR A 204 -4.59 -2.84 8.67
N LEU A 205 -4.03 -3.69 7.81
CA LEU A 205 -2.58 -3.79 7.62
C LEU A 205 -1.97 -2.46 7.16
N CYS A 206 -2.56 -1.86 6.11
CA CYS A 206 -2.08 -0.58 5.59
C CYS A 206 -2.22 0.54 6.62
N ASP A 207 -3.28 0.53 7.43
CA ASP A 207 -3.49 1.46 8.53
C ASP A 207 -2.38 1.37 9.59
N TYR A 208 -2.10 0.18 10.13
CA TYR A 208 -1.02 0.00 11.12
C TYR A 208 0.35 0.44 10.58
N ILE A 209 0.64 0.12 9.32
CA ILE A 209 1.90 0.55 8.67
C ILE A 209 1.92 2.08 8.53
N PHE A 210 0.87 2.67 7.96
CA PHE A 210 0.80 4.11 7.77
C PHE A 210 0.90 4.86 9.09
N ASP A 211 0.04 4.51 10.05
CA ASP A 211 -0.10 5.24 11.30
C ASP A 211 1.17 5.15 12.15
N GLY A 212 1.66 3.93 12.39
CA GLY A 212 2.81 3.69 13.24
C GLY A 212 4.13 4.15 12.63
N PHE A 213 4.35 3.93 11.32
CA PHE A 213 5.60 4.38 10.69
C PHE A 213 5.61 5.91 10.55
N THR A 214 4.46 6.52 10.27
CA THR A 214 4.36 7.99 10.26
C THR A 214 4.67 8.57 11.64
N ASP A 215 4.14 7.97 12.70
CA ASP A 215 4.43 8.42 14.08
C ASP A 215 5.91 8.30 14.42
N PHE A 216 6.52 7.14 14.14
CA PHE A 216 7.97 6.93 14.33
C PHE A 216 8.80 8.03 13.62
N LEU A 217 8.42 8.39 12.39
CA LEU A 217 9.13 9.39 11.60
C LEU A 217 8.90 10.82 12.09
N LEU A 218 7.64 11.20 12.35
CA LEU A 218 7.29 12.57 12.73
C LEU A 218 7.70 12.89 14.18
N LYS A 219 7.64 11.92 15.09
CA LYS A 219 8.13 12.05 16.47
C LYS A 219 9.65 11.90 16.57
N GLN A 220 10.32 11.54 15.47
CA GLN A 220 11.77 11.31 15.39
C GLN A 220 12.26 10.26 16.39
N GLU A 221 11.46 9.22 16.61
CA GLU A 221 11.81 8.10 17.48
C GLU A 221 13.13 7.45 17.02
N LEU A 222 13.84 6.84 17.96
CA LEU A 222 15.15 6.24 17.72
C LEU A 222 15.01 4.75 17.39
N PHE A 223 15.79 4.29 16.43
CA PHE A 223 16.04 2.88 16.24
C PHE A 223 16.92 2.31 17.36
N PRO A 224 16.78 1.03 17.71
CA PRO A 224 15.65 0.15 17.40
C PRO A 224 14.37 0.63 18.08
N TYR A 225 13.23 0.58 17.38
CA TYR A 225 11.95 1.01 17.95
C TYR A 225 10.94 -0.12 17.93
N GLN A 226 10.38 -0.46 19.09
CA GLN A 226 9.31 -1.42 19.19
C GLN A 226 7.98 -0.71 19.02
N MET A 227 7.18 -1.15 18.05
CA MET A 227 5.87 -0.58 17.81
C MET A 227 4.77 -1.64 17.90
N PRO A 228 3.57 -1.28 18.41
CA PRO A 228 2.41 -2.14 18.32
C PRO A 228 2.02 -2.35 16.86
N PHE A 229 1.72 -3.60 16.49
CA PHE A 229 1.33 -3.98 15.15
C PHE A 229 0.29 -5.09 15.22
N GLN A 230 -0.96 -4.77 14.93
CA GLN A 230 -2.09 -5.69 15.10
C GLN A 230 -2.18 -6.28 16.52
N ARG A 231 -1.89 -7.57 16.69
CA ARG A 231 -1.95 -8.31 17.96
C ARG A 231 -0.56 -8.63 18.51
N GLU A 232 0.48 -8.07 17.92
CA GLU A 232 1.87 -8.29 18.27
C GLU A 232 2.64 -6.97 18.30
N HIS A 233 3.94 -7.06 18.57
CA HIS A 233 4.88 -5.96 18.43
C HIS A 233 5.89 -6.30 17.34
N ILE A 234 6.28 -5.29 16.55
CA ILE A 234 7.36 -5.41 15.58
C ILE A 234 8.48 -4.44 15.92
N TRP A 235 9.70 -4.83 15.57
CA TRP A 235 10.87 -3.97 15.67
C TRP A 235 11.11 -3.25 14.35
N LEU A 236 11.18 -1.93 14.41
CA LEU A 236 11.71 -1.10 13.33
C LEU A 236 13.22 -1.04 13.50
N LEU A 237 13.94 -1.36 12.42
CA LEU A 237 15.39 -1.51 12.42
C LEU A 237 16.02 -0.79 11.21
N PRO A 238 17.24 -0.23 11.35
CA PRO A 238 17.98 0.34 10.24
C PRO A 238 18.71 -0.73 9.44
N ALA A 239 18.04 -1.85 9.16
CA ALA A 239 18.59 -3.02 8.49
C ALA A 239 18.04 -3.16 7.05
N GLN A 240 18.55 -4.14 6.31
CA GLN A 240 18.03 -4.49 4.98
C GLN A 240 16.53 -4.80 5.03
N TYR A 241 16.11 -5.54 6.05
CA TYR A 241 14.71 -5.74 6.39
C TYR A 241 14.34 -4.73 7.48
N PRO A 242 13.53 -3.71 7.17
CA PRO A 242 13.28 -2.65 8.13
C PRO A 242 12.40 -3.09 9.30
N PHE A 243 11.67 -4.20 9.16
CA PHE A 243 10.87 -4.84 10.19
C PHE A 243 10.46 -6.25 9.71
N VAL A 244 10.03 -7.10 10.64
CA VAL A 244 9.45 -8.42 10.39
C VAL A 244 8.38 -8.74 11.45
N THR A 245 7.36 -9.51 11.08
CA THR A 245 6.34 -10.04 12.00
C THR A 245 6.77 -11.36 12.63
N GLN A 246 6.12 -11.77 13.73
CA GLN A 246 6.38 -13.10 14.31
C GLN A 246 6.06 -14.23 13.33
N LYS A 247 5.05 -14.04 12.49
CA LYS A 247 4.72 -15.00 11.41
C LYS A 247 5.86 -15.18 10.43
N ILE A 248 6.58 -14.12 10.08
CA ILE A 248 7.77 -14.22 9.22
C ILE A 248 8.96 -14.83 9.96
N LEU A 249 9.16 -14.48 11.23
CA LEU A 249 10.20 -15.09 12.07
C LEU A 249 10.02 -16.60 12.20
N SER A 250 8.78 -17.07 12.43
CA SER A 250 8.47 -18.50 12.57
C SER A 250 8.69 -19.31 11.30
N LEU A 251 8.66 -18.67 10.13
CA LEU A 251 8.89 -19.32 8.85
C LEU A 251 10.36 -19.60 8.56
N LYS A 252 11.27 -19.22 9.46
CA LYS A 252 12.69 -19.58 9.36
C LYS A 252 13.29 -19.20 8.01
N LYS A 253 12.90 -18.01 7.51
CA LYS A 253 13.38 -17.55 6.21
C LYS A 253 14.89 -17.36 6.29
N ARG A 254 15.61 -18.03 5.38
CA ARG A 254 17.08 -18.09 5.32
C ARG A 254 17.76 -16.76 5.61
N TYR A 255 17.35 -15.68 4.95
CA TYR A 255 17.99 -14.36 5.08
C TYR A 255 17.79 -13.68 6.45
N ILE A 256 16.81 -14.11 7.25
CA ILE A 256 16.59 -13.64 8.63
C ILE A 256 17.39 -14.50 9.60
N GLU A 257 17.33 -15.84 9.44
CA GLU A 257 18.04 -16.78 10.32
C GLU A 257 19.56 -16.67 10.19
N GLU A 258 20.04 -16.52 8.96
CA GLU A 258 21.44 -16.29 8.61
C GLU A 258 21.85 -14.83 8.79
N CYS A 259 20.96 -13.94 9.26
CA CYS A 259 21.36 -12.57 9.55
C CYS A 259 22.36 -12.58 10.70
N ILE A 260 23.61 -12.22 10.41
CA ILE A 260 24.72 -12.29 11.36
C ILE A 260 24.55 -11.20 12.43
N PHE A 261 24.27 -9.96 12.05
CA PHE A 261 24.42 -8.82 12.96
C PHE A 261 23.14 -8.39 13.71
N TRP A 262 21.95 -8.61 13.15
CA TRP A 262 20.67 -8.15 13.74
C TRP A 262 19.82 -9.29 14.30
N ASN A 263 19.47 -9.20 15.58
CA ASN A 263 18.46 -10.05 16.20
C ASN A 263 17.07 -9.43 16.01
N TYR A 264 16.35 -9.88 14.98
CA TYR A 264 15.02 -9.37 14.66
C TYR A 264 13.94 -9.65 15.72
N ALA A 265 14.13 -10.67 16.57
CA ALA A 265 13.17 -10.98 17.63
C ALA A 265 13.31 -10.02 18.83
N LYS A 266 14.55 -9.64 19.15
CA LYS A 266 14.87 -8.75 20.28
C LYS A 266 15.07 -7.29 19.88
N GLY A 267 15.22 -7.02 18.58
CA GLY A 267 15.47 -5.68 18.06
C GLY A 267 16.89 -5.17 18.30
N GLU A 268 17.87 -6.01 18.60
CA GLU A 268 19.22 -5.55 18.99
C GLU A 268 20.31 -5.99 18.00
N VAL A 269 21.43 -5.26 17.99
CA VAL A 269 22.66 -5.72 17.33
C VAL A 269 23.30 -6.79 18.20
N ARG A 270 23.59 -7.95 17.62
CA ARG A 270 24.14 -9.09 18.38
C ARG A 270 25.48 -8.78 19.05
N PRO A 271 25.79 -9.41 20.18
CA PRO A 271 27.12 -9.41 20.77
C PRO A 271 28.17 -9.90 19.76
N LEU A 272 29.42 -9.43 19.90
CA LEU A 272 30.48 -9.81 18.97
C LEU A 272 30.72 -11.32 18.95
N ASP A 273 30.71 -11.97 20.09
CA ASP A 273 30.96 -13.42 20.19
C ASP A 273 29.89 -14.23 19.45
N GLU A 274 28.61 -13.87 19.59
CA GLU A 274 27.52 -14.49 18.83
C GLU A 274 27.66 -14.23 17.31
N CYS A 275 28.06 -13.03 16.89
CA CYS A 275 28.34 -12.75 15.49
C CYS A 275 29.48 -13.62 14.93
N MET A 276 30.49 -13.89 15.74
CA MET A 276 31.67 -14.69 15.36
C MET A 276 31.31 -16.17 15.23
N GLU A 277 30.45 -16.69 16.09
CA GLU A 277 29.92 -18.06 15.99
C GLU A 277 29.04 -18.28 14.77
N ARG A 278 28.28 -17.26 14.36
CA ARG A 278 27.36 -17.33 13.21
C ARG A 278 28.02 -17.08 11.86
N ALA A 279 29.18 -16.43 11.84
CA ALA A 279 29.84 -16.02 10.60
C ALA A 279 30.86 -17.04 10.12
N ASN A 280 30.80 -17.40 8.83
CA ASN A 280 31.84 -18.20 8.18
C ASN A 280 32.98 -17.31 7.61
N GLN A 281 33.32 -16.22 8.31
CA GLN A 281 34.25 -15.17 7.85
C GLN A 281 35.40 -14.98 8.83
N ALA A 282 36.49 -14.36 8.38
CA ALA A 282 37.63 -14.09 9.25
C ALA A 282 37.26 -13.12 10.40
N PRO A 283 37.78 -13.32 11.63
CA PRO A 283 37.45 -12.51 12.82
C PRO A 283 37.49 -10.99 12.61
N HIS A 284 38.51 -10.50 11.89
CA HIS A 284 38.67 -9.07 11.63
C HIS A 284 37.56 -8.50 10.72
N GLN A 285 37.02 -9.30 9.80
CA GLN A 285 35.93 -8.89 8.91
C GLN A 285 34.61 -8.77 9.68
N VAL A 286 34.34 -9.72 10.57
CA VAL A 286 33.14 -9.73 11.43
C VAL A 286 33.16 -8.52 12.36
N ARG A 287 34.31 -8.22 12.99
CA ARG A 287 34.50 -7.03 13.83
C ARG A 287 34.21 -5.74 13.07
N ARG A 288 34.78 -5.59 11.86
CA ARG A 288 34.56 -4.42 11.00
C ARG A 288 33.10 -4.26 10.61
N GLN A 289 32.45 -5.31 10.10
CA GLN A 289 31.04 -5.26 9.66
C GLN A 289 30.06 -5.04 10.82
N ARG A 290 30.36 -5.57 12.01
CA ARG A 290 29.59 -5.26 13.22
C ARG A 290 29.73 -3.78 13.60
N GLN A 291 30.94 -3.23 13.52
CA GLN A 291 31.14 -1.80 13.75
C GLN A 291 30.39 -0.96 12.71
N GLU A 292 30.48 -1.31 11.42
CA GLU A 292 29.69 -0.68 10.35
C GLU A 292 28.18 -0.72 10.63
N THR A 293 27.68 -1.79 11.25
CA THR A 293 26.27 -1.92 11.66
C THR A 293 25.90 -0.98 12.80
N LEU A 294 26.78 -0.82 13.80
CA LEU A 294 26.60 0.12 14.91
C LEU A 294 26.71 1.57 14.45
N ASP A 295 27.63 1.86 13.54
CA ASP A 295 27.80 3.18 12.92
C ASP A 295 26.55 3.53 12.11
N LEU A 296 26.01 2.56 11.35
CA LEU A 296 24.75 2.71 10.61
C LEU A 296 23.57 2.99 11.54
N LEU A 297 23.46 2.28 12.67
CA LEU A 297 22.44 2.52 13.69
C LEU A 297 22.54 3.96 14.22
N THR A 298 23.73 4.37 14.63
CA THR A 298 24.00 5.73 15.13
C THR A 298 23.67 6.79 14.08
N ALA A 299 24.13 6.61 12.83
CA ALA A 299 23.85 7.52 11.73
C ALA A 299 22.35 7.61 11.43
N SER A 300 21.63 6.48 11.48
CA SER A 300 20.19 6.43 11.23
C SER A 300 19.36 7.15 12.29
N ASN A 301 19.87 7.22 13.52
CA ASN A 301 19.27 7.95 14.63
C ASN A 301 19.54 9.44 14.55
N ASN A 302 20.76 9.84 14.18
CA ASN A 302 21.17 11.24 14.12
C ASN A 302 20.68 11.97 12.86
N GLN A 303 20.37 11.24 11.78
CA GLN A 303 19.93 11.82 10.51
C GLN A 303 18.45 11.57 10.29
N THR A 304 17.64 12.63 10.36
CA THR A 304 16.19 12.58 10.13
C THR A 304 15.82 11.96 8.79
N HIS A 305 16.66 12.08 7.76
CA HIS A 305 16.38 11.52 6.44
C HIS A 305 17.39 10.47 5.98
N HIS A 306 17.95 9.72 6.94
CA HIS A 306 18.76 8.56 6.64
C HIS A 306 18.01 7.60 5.69
N PRO A 307 18.68 6.90 4.75
CA PRO A 307 18.04 5.93 3.86
C PRO A 307 17.12 4.92 4.57
N ALA A 308 17.46 4.51 5.80
CA ALA A 308 16.61 3.65 6.63
C ALA A 308 15.24 4.28 6.96
N ARG A 309 15.22 5.55 7.37
CA ARG A 309 14.00 6.31 7.65
C ARG A 309 13.20 6.57 6.37
N VAL A 310 13.87 6.86 5.26
CA VAL A 310 13.22 7.04 3.95
C VAL A 310 12.54 5.75 3.47
N ARG A 311 13.12 4.57 3.74
CA ARG A 311 12.45 3.29 3.46
C ARG A 311 11.13 3.15 4.23
N LEU A 312 11.10 3.47 5.53
CA LEU A 312 9.87 3.45 6.31
C LEU A 312 8.86 4.50 5.83
N ALA A 313 9.34 5.68 5.44
CA ALA A 313 8.50 6.73 4.88
C ALA A 313 7.83 6.29 3.57
N LYS A 314 8.55 5.52 2.72
CA LYS A 314 7.97 4.90 1.53
C LYS A 314 6.87 3.88 1.86
N TRP A 315 7.08 3.03 2.87
CA TRP A 315 6.03 2.11 3.34
C TRP A 315 4.80 2.86 3.81
N ALA A 316 4.97 3.86 4.68
CA ALA A 316 3.87 4.69 5.17
C ALA A 316 3.12 5.40 4.03
N HIS A 317 3.86 6.00 3.10
CA HIS A 317 3.31 6.66 1.92
C HIS A 317 2.48 5.70 1.05
N ASP A 318 3.05 4.55 0.66
CA ASP A 318 2.39 3.60 -0.23
C ASP A 318 1.17 2.94 0.47
N SER A 319 1.23 2.74 1.79
CA SER A 319 0.10 2.31 2.61
C SER A 319 -1.01 3.36 2.64
N PHE A 320 -0.66 4.64 2.76
CA PHE A 320 -1.67 5.70 2.67
C PHE A 320 -2.30 5.77 1.28
N VAL A 321 -1.53 5.63 0.19
CA VAL A 321 -2.08 5.56 -1.18
C VAL A 321 -3.13 4.43 -1.27
N TYR A 322 -2.87 3.30 -0.62
CA TYR A 322 -3.81 2.18 -0.54
C TYR A 322 -5.13 2.57 0.13
N LEU A 323 -5.06 3.18 1.31
CA LEU A 323 -6.23 3.67 2.05
C LEU A 323 -6.98 4.76 1.27
N PHE A 324 -6.24 5.67 0.63
CA PHE A 324 -6.79 6.75 -0.18
C PHE A 324 -7.55 6.22 -1.40
N VAL A 325 -7.04 5.21 -2.10
CA VAL A 325 -7.73 4.57 -3.24
C VAL A 325 -9.03 3.91 -2.77
N ALA A 326 -9.00 3.22 -1.62
CA ALA A 326 -10.20 2.62 -1.02
C ALA A 326 -11.27 3.68 -0.68
N ASN A 327 -10.84 4.83 -0.15
CA ASN A 327 -11.74 5.89 0.30
C ASN A 327 -12.28 6.79 -0.82
N THR A 328 -11.45 7.09 -1.82
CA THR A 328 -11.82 7.96 -2.94
C THR A 328 -12.45 7.20 -4.11
N ALA A 329 -12.13 5.91 -4.24
CA ALA A 329 -12.40 5.08 -5.40
C ALA A 329 -11.85 5.66 -6.72
N MET A 330 -10.72 6.37 -6.67
CA MET A 330 -10.03 6.85 -7.86
C MET A 330 -9.29 5.72 -8.59
N ASN A 331 -9.17 5.84 -9.91
CA ASN A 331 -8.28 4.99 -10.70
C ASN A 331 -6.81 5.35 -10.46
N GLU A 332 -5.91 4.42 -10.75
CA GLU A 332 -4.46 4.63 -10.64
C GLU A 332 -3.98 5.90 -11.36
N THR A 333 -4.35 6.09 -12.64
CA THR A 333 -3.88 7.25 -13.41
C THR A 333 -4.27 8.58 -12.75
N PRO A 334 -5.56 8.85 -12.43
CA PRO A 334 -5.95 10.03 -11.65
C PRO A 334 -5.21 10.19 -10.32
N VAL A 335 -4.96 9.11 -9.57
CA VAL A 335 -4.19 9.19 -8.31
C VAL A 335 -2.76 9.65 -8.57
N ARG A 336 -2.12 9.12 -9.62
CA ARG A 336 -0.75 9.46 -10.00
C ARG A 336 -0.60 10.86 -10.59
N ASP A 337 -1.68 11.39 -11.18
CA ASP A 337 -1.76 12.71 -11.81
C ASP A 337 -2.35 13.79 -10.90
N LEU A 338 -2.66 13.45 -9.65
CA LEU A 338 -3.34 14.36 -8.73
C LEU A 338 -2.38 15.50 -8.32
N LEU A 339 -2.55 16.66 -8.94
CA LEU A 339 -1.77 17.86 -8.63
C LEU A 339 -2.09 18.39 -7.23
N TRP A 340 -1.12 18.98 -6.52
CA TRP A 340 -1.29 19.42 -5.13
C TRP A 340 -0.89 20.88 -4.88
N SER A 341 -1.60 21.51 -3.95
CA SER A 341 -1.23 22.79 -3.35
C SER A 341 -1.56 22.77 -1.86
N GLU A 342 -0.69 23.35 -1.05
CA GLU A 342 -0.87 23.45 0.42
C GLU A 342 -2.11 24.28 0.82
N LYS A 343 -2.63 25.13 -0.09
CA LYS A 343 -3.84 25.92 0.15
C LYS A 343 -5.08 25.17 -0.34
N TYR A 344 -5.71 24.43 0.56
CA TYR A 344 -6.95 23.70 0.29
C TYR A 344 -8.08 24.12 1.23
N THR A 345 -9.30 23.76 0.85
CA THR A 345 -10.52 23.97 1.62
C THR A 345 -11.25 22.64 1.76
N ILE A 346 -11.93 22.46 2.89
CA ILE A 346 -12.75 21.29 3.16
C ILE A 346 -14.21 21.76 3.15
N SER A 347 -15.04 21.14 2.30
CA SER A 347 -16.47 21.45 2.28
C SER A 347 -17.15 21.03 3.58
N LYS A 348 -18.36 21.55 3.81
CA LYS A 348 -19.27 20.98 4.82
C LYS A 348 -19.51 19.50 4.50
N ASP A 349 -19.76 18.73 5.56
CA ASP A 349 -20.17 17.33 5.44
C ASP A 349 -21.42 17.21 4.57
N ARG A 350 -21.34 16.36 3.56
CA ARG A 350 -22.45 15.98 2.71
C ARG A 350 -22.54 14.46 2.71
N HIS A 351 -23.51 13.93 3.45
CA HIS A 351 -23.78 12.49 3.53
C HIS A 351 -22.61 11.66 4.07
N GLY A 352 -21.88 12.17 5.07
CA GLY A 352 -20.73 11.48 5.67
C GLY A 352 -19.45 11.58 4.84
N PHE A 353 -19.44 12.42 3.81
CA PHE A 353 -18.28 12.75 3.00
C PHE A 353 -17.97 14.24 3.05
N ARG A 354 -16.70 14.57 2.85
CA ARG A 354 -16.20 15.93 2.65
C ARG A 354 -15.45 16.00 1.35
N THR A 355 -15.68 17.09 0.61
CA THR A 355 -14.92 17.40 -0.59
C THR A 355 -13.71 18.25 -0.21
N ILE A 356 -12.52 17.78 -0.55
CA ILE A 356 -11.28 18.54 -0.46
C ILE A 356 -11.10 19.27 -1.78
N LYS A 357 -10.98 20.59 -1.75
CA LYS A 357 -10.86 21.44 -2.96
C LYS A 357 -9.65 22.37 -2.84
N TRP A 358 -8.86 22.46 -3.90
CA TRP A 358 -7.76 23.41 -4.01
C TRP A 358 -7.58 23.86 -5.45
N ARG A 359 -6.66 24.81 -5.65
CA ARG A 359 -6.19 25.19 -6.98
C ARG A 359 -4.73 24.79 -7.12
N ALA A 360 -4.42 23.99 -8.12
CA ALA A 360 -3.05 23.63 -8.48
C ALA A 360 -2.76 24.17 -9.88
N HIS A 361 -1.73 25.01 -10.03
CA HIS A 361 -1.38 25.68 -11.28
C HIS A 361 -2.56 26.40 -11.96
N GLY A 362 -3.44 27.02 -11.18
CA GLY A 362 -4.63 27.74 -11.68
C GLY A 362 -5.85 26.85 -12.00
N LEU A 363 -5.69 25.52 -12.00
CA LEU A 363 -6.78 24.57 -12.26
C LEU A 363 -7.49 24.17 -10.96
N PRO A 364 -8.84 24.14 -10.93
CA PRO A 364 -9.57 23.59 -9.79
C PRO A 364 -9.37 22.07 -9.73
N VAL A 365 -8.95 21.57 -8.57
CA VAL A 365 -8.79 20.14 -8.31
C VAL A 365 -9.58 19.79 -7.06
N GLU A 366 -10.34 18.70 -7.12
CA GLU A 366 -11.11 18.21 -5.98
C GLU A 366 -11.20 16.69 -5.94
N PHE A 367 -11.35 16.15 -4.74
CA PHE A 367 -11.78 14.78 -4.51
C PHE A 367 -12.68 14.72 -3.26
N GLU A 368 -13.41 13.63 -3.12
CA GLU A 368 -14.32 13.40 -2.01
C GLU A 368 -13.83 12.21 -1.16
N ILE A 369 -13.70 12.42 0.14
CA ILE A 369 -13.31 11.42 1.14
C ILE A 369 -14.36 11.34 2.26
N LEU A 370 -14.42 10.21 2.96
CA LEU A 370 -15.25 10.09 4.16
C LEU A 370 -14.85 11.17 5.17
N SER A 371 -15.83 11.73 5.87
CA SER A 371 -15.60 12.72 6.91
C SER A 371 -14.70 12.20 8.03
N SER A 372 -14.83 10.91 8.35
CA SER A 372 -13.93 10.23 9.28
C SER A 372 -12.51 10.17 8.72
N PHE A 373 -12.29 9.99 7.41
CA PHE A 373 -10.94 9.86 6.85
C PHE A 373 -10.13 11.17 6.81
N VAL A 374 -10.73 12.33 7.15
CA VAL A 374 -10.05 13.64 7.10
C VAL A 374 -8.80 13.72 7.99
N PRO A 375 -8.82 13.31 9.28
CA PRO A 375 -7.63 13.35 10.12
C PRO A 375 -6.50 12.45 9.61
N THR A 376 -6.84 11.27 9.04
CA THR A 376 -5.87 10.38 8.38
C THR A 376 -5.23 11.08 7.18
N PHE A 377 -6.02 11.78 6.37
CA PHE A 377 -5.51 12.60 5.26
C PHE A 377 -4.61 13.74 5.74
N GLU A 378 -4.98 14.46 6.79
CA GLU A 378 -4.15 15.51 7.38
C GLU A 378 -2.83 14.97 7.95
N LYS A 379 -2.85 13.80 8.60
CA LYS A 379 -1.65 13.08 9.03
C LYS A 379 -0.75 12.74 7.84
N PHE A 380 -1.33 12.33 6.71
CA PHE A 380 -0.59 12.11 5.49
C PHE A 380 0.06 13.39 4.95
N LEU A 381 -0.62 14.54 5.03
CA LEU A 381 -0.01 15.81 4.61
C LEU A 381 1.24 16.15 5.44
N LYS A 382 1.24 15.83 6.74
CA LYS A 382 2.43 15.95 7.60
C LYS A 382 3.55 15.00 7.15
N LEU A 383 3.23 13.73 6.86
CA LEU A 383 4.19 12.77 6.31
C LEU A 383 4.75 13.24 4.96
N ARG A 384 3.89 13.74 4.06
CA ARG A 384 4.29 14.25 2.75
C ARG A 384 5.26 15.42 2.90
N LYS A 385 4.95 16.38 3.78
CA LYS A 385 5.84 17.50 4.08
C LYS A 385 7.19 17.02 4.62
N TYR A 386 7.19 16.01 5.50
CA TYR A 386 8.40 15.37 5.97
C TYR A 386 9.21 14.75 4.82
N ILE A 387 8.59 14.03 3.89
CA ILE A 387 9.29 13.40 2.76
C ILE A 387 9.87 14.43 1.79
N VAL A 388 9.06 15.42 1.42
CA VAL A 388 9.37 16.39 0.36
C VAL A 388 10.29 17.51 0.85
N ARG A 389 10.32 17.78 2.16
CA ARG A 389 11.05 18.90 2.78
C ARG A 389 10.63 20.23 2.12
N ASP A 390 11.60 21.00 1.64
CA ASP A 390 11.41 22.28 0.95
C ASP A 390 11.31 22.12 -0.58
N ALA A 391 11.36 20.88 -1.11
CA ALA A 391 11.25 20.67 -2.54
C ALA A 391 9.82 20.98 -3.03
N LEU A 392 9.67 21.85 -4.02
CA LEU A 392 8.37 22.00 -4.67
C LEU A 392 8.11 20.76 -5.53
N HIS A 393 7.14 19.93 -5.13
CA HIS A 393 6.69 18.79 -5.93
C HIS A 393 5.20 18.95 -6.30
N PRO A 394 4.86 18.89 -7.61
CA PRO A 394 3.53 19.28 -8.08
C PRO A 394 2.43 18.25 -7.79
N TYR A 395 2.78 16.99 -7.50
CA TYR A 395 1.82 15.92 -7.25
C TYR A 395 1.57 15.67 -5.76
N LEU A 396 0.34 15.30 -5.38
CA LEU A 396 -0.04 14.92 -4.01
C LEU A 396 0.73 13.68 -3.56
N PHE A 397 0.72 12.64 -4.40
CA PHE A 397 1.48 11.41 -4.18
C PHE A 397 2.76 11.40 -4.98
N ILE A 398 3.80 10.79 -4.42
CA ILE A 398 5.16 10.91 -4.94
C ILE A 398 5.84 9.55 -5.09
N GLY A 399 6.71 9.47 -6.08
CA GLY A 399 7.61 8.36 -6.32
C GLY A 399 8.85 8.54 -5.46
N MET A 400 9.06 7.63 -4.52
CA MET A 400 10.24 7.60 -3.66
C MET A 400 11.18 6.47 -4.05
N SER A 401 12.49 6.76 -4.06
CA SER A 401 13.52 5.73 -4.06
C SER A 401 14.01 5.48 -2.64
N SER A 402 14.47 4.25 -2.37
CA SER A 402 15.17 3.91 -1.13
C SER A 402 16.52 4.62 -0.99
N ASN A 403 17.07 5.16 -2.09
CA ASN A 403 18.24 6.00 -2.07
C ASN A 403 17.84 7.49 -2.01
N PRO A 404 18.14 8.21 -0.91
CA PRO A 404 17.80 9.62 -0.76
C PRO A 404 18.55 10.55 -1.74
N SER A 405 19.61 10.08 -2.40
CA SER A 405 20.29 10.84 -3.45
C SER A 405 19.51 10.88 -4.76
N LYS A 406 18.49 10.04 -4.92
CA LYS A 406 17.61 10.07 -6.10
C LYS A 406 16.48 11.06 -5.87
N GLN A 407 16.22 11.88 -6.88
CA GLN A 407 15.15 12.87 -6.85
C GLN A 407 13.78 12.20 -6.65
N ILE A 408 12.91 12.87 -5.90
CA ILE A 408 11.50 12.52 -5.79
C ILE A 408 10.87 12.65 -7.18
N THR A 409 10.12 11.63 -7.60
CA THR A 409 9.49 11.58 -8.92
C THR A 409 7.97 11.54 -8.79
N ARG A 410 7.28 11.47 -9.94
CA ARG A 410 5.86 11.11 -9.97
C ARG A 410 5.63 9.72 -9.38
N LEU A 411 4.46 9.49 -8.77
CA LEU A 411 4.08 8.19 -8.22
C LEU A 411 4.25 7.09 -9.27
N GLN A 412 4.95 6.02 -8.88
CA GLN A 412 5.29 4.92 -9.76
C GLN A 412 4.04 4.10 -10.14
N PRO A 413 3.96 3.56 -11.37
CA PRO A 413 2.91 2.62 -11.75
C PRO A 413 2.87 1.38 -10.84
N SER A 414 1.69 0.79 -10.73
CA SER A 414 1.42 -0.42 -9.96
C SER A 414 1.78 -0.31 -8.47
N THR A 415 1.68 0.88 -7.88
CA THR A 415 2.01 1.11 -6.45
C THR A 415 1.28 0.13 -5.52
N ILE A 416 -0.03 -0.07 -5.72
CA ILE A 416 -0.85 -1.04 -4.95
C ILE A 416 -0.34 -2.48 -5.11
N GLN A 417 0.09 -2.88 -6.30
CA GLN A 417 0.67 -4.21 -6.51
C GLN A 417 2.02 -4.33 -5.81
N HIS A 418 2.85 -3.28 -5.87
CA HIS A 418 4.15 -3.27 -5.23
C HIS A 418 4.02 -3.45 -3.72
N ILE A 419 3.20 -2.64 -3.05
CA ILE A 419 2.97 -2.78 -1.61
C ILE A 419 2.36 -4.14 -1.26
N ASN A 420 1.42 -4.68 -2.04
CA ASN A 420 0.91 -6.03 -1.83
C ASN A 420 2.02 -7.09 -1.85
N THR A 421 2.96 -7.00 -2.79
CA THR A 421 4.14 -7.88 -2.84
C THR A 421 5.03 -7.68 -1.62
N GLN A 422 5.20 -6.43 -1.15
CA GLN A 422 5.96 -6.16 0.06
C GLN A 422 5.26 -6.75 1.30
N ILE A 423 3.95 -6.57 1.47
CA ILE A 423 3.17 -7.16 2.57
C ILE A 423 3.34 -8.69 2.56
N ALA A 424 3.23 -9.33 1.39
CA ALA A 424 3.43 -10.78 1.27
C ALA A 424 4.82 -11.24 1.72
N ASN A 425 5.84 -10.42 1.44
CA ASN A 425 7.22 -10.77 1.74
C ASN A 425 7.61 -10.51 3.21
N PHE A 426 7.15 -9.41 3.79
CA PHE A 426 7.60 -8.87 5.09
C PHE A 426 6.61 -9.08 6.24
N ILE A 427 5.35 -9.40 5.95
CA ILE A 427 4.29 -9.47 6.96
C ILE A 427 3.60 -10.83 6.94
N ASP A 428 3.04 -11.23 5.80
CA ASP A 428 2.25 -12.46 5.71
C ASP A 428 2.35 -13.11 4.32
N PRO A 429 3.04 -14.26 4.16
CA PRO A 429 3.11 -14.95 2.88
C PRO A 429 1.77 -15.49 2.37
N GLY A 430 0.79 -15.65 3.25
CA GLY A 430 -0.60 -15.98 2.91
C GLY A 430 -1.47 -14.75 2.62
N HIS A 431 -0.87 -13.56 2.47
CA HIS A 431 -1.58 -12.33 2.16
C HIS A 431 -2.42 -12.47 0.89
N GLU A 432 -3.71 -12.17 0.99
CA GLU A 432 -4.63 -12.13 -0.14
C GLU A 432 -4.75 -10.70 -0.66
N PRO A 433 -4.06 -10.34 -1.76
CA PRO A 433 -3.97 -8.95 -2.19
C PRO A 433 -5.26 -8.46 -2.86
N LEU A 434 -5.52 -7.15 -2.72
CA LEU A 434 -6.53 -6.45 -3.51
C LEU A 434 -5.85 -5.57 -4.56
N ASN A 435 -6.44 -5.51 -5.75
CA ASN A 435 -6.02 -4.59 -6.80
C ASN A 435 -6.85 -3.29 -6.80
N TYR A 436 -6.45 -2.29 -7.60
CA TYR A 436 -7.17 -1.02 -7.73
C TYR A 436 -8.67 -1.20 -8.02
N ARG A 437 -9.07 -2.17 -8.86
CA ARG A 437 -10.50 -2.38 -9.16
C ARG A 437 -11.24 -2.89 -7.92
N GLU A 438 -10.68 -3.88 -7.24
CA GLU A 438 -11.25 -4.43 -6.00
C GLU A 438 -11.38 -3.37 -4.90
N LEU A 439 -10.36 -2.50 -4.74
CA LEU A 439 -10.39 -1.42 -3.74
C LEU A 439 -11.52 -0.42 -3.96
N ARG A 440 -11.84 -0.14 -5.22
CA ARG A 440 -12.82 0.86 -5.65
C ARG A 440 -14.27 0.40 -5.54
N LEU A 441 -14.52 -0.92 -5.57
CA LEU A 441 -15.89 -1.47 -5.62
C LEU A 441 -16.74 -1.11 -4.41
N TYR A 442 -16.12 -0.95 -3.24
CA TYR A 442 -16.86 -0.75 -2.00
C TYR A 442 -17.47 0.65 -1.85
N LYS A 443 -16.86 1.70 -2.42
CA LYS A 443 -17.45 3.06 -2.38
C LYS A 443 -18.74 3.14 -3.21
N SER A 444 -18.76 2.54 -4.41
CA SER A 444 -19.99 2.41 -5.21
C SER A 444 -21.08 1.69 -4.44
N SER A 445 -20.75 0.56 -3.84
CA SER A 445 -21.74 -0.23 -3.14
C SER A 445 -22.24 0.50 -1.88
N TYR A 446 -21.38 1.26 -1.17
CA TYR A 446 -21.76 2.11 -0.03
C TYR A 446 -22.74 3.20 -0.37
N LEU A 447 -22.46 3.97 -1.41
CA LEU A 447 -23.37 5.03 -1.80
C LEU A 447 -24.73 4.45 -2.23
N LEU A 448 -24.74 3.30 -2.90
CA LEU A 448 -25.98 2.62 -3.27
C LEU A 448 -26.70 1.96 -2.08
N SER A 449 -25.99 1.44 -1.07
CA SER A 449 -26.60 0.89 0.15
C SER A 449 -27.33 1.96 0.97
N LYS A 450 -26.80 3.19 0.98
CA LYS A 450 -27.45 4.39 1.56
C LYS A 450 -28.59 4.97 0.71
N LYS A 451 -29.07 4.22 -0.28
CA LYS A 451 -30.20 4.58 -1.18
C LYS A 451 -29.95 5.84 -2.03
N HIS A 452 -28.69 6.19 -2.32
CA HIS A 452 -28.41 7.23 -3.31
C HIS A 452 -28.77 6.78 -4.73
N LYS A 453 -29.21 7.72 -5.58
CA LYS A 453 -29.55 7.44 -6.98
C LYS A 453 -28.30 7.02 -7.76
N ILE A 454 -28.43 6.07 -8.68
CA ILE A 454 -27.33 5.57 -9.53
C ILE A 454 -26.59 6.71 -10.24
N SER A 455 -27.32 7.72 -10.74
CA SER A 455 -26.75 8.91 -11.37
C SER A 455 -25.86 9.72 -10.41
N THR A 456 -26.26 9.85 -9.15
CA THR A 456 -25.47 10.52 -8.12
C THR A 456 -24.19 9.73 -7.81
N VAL A 457 -24.29 8.41 -7.70
CA VAL A 457 -23.13 7.54 -7.46
C VAL A 457 -22.16 7.54 -8.64
N ALA A 458 -22.68 7.50 -9.86
CA ALA A 458 -21.89 7.60 -11.09
C ALA A 458 -21.09 8.90 -11.16
N ASN A 459 -21.72 10.02 -10.79
CA ASN A 459 -21.07 11.33 -10.73
C ASN A 459 -19.96 11.38 -9.66
N VAL A 460 -20.23 10.91 -8.44
CA VAL A 460 -19.24 10.86 -7.35
C VAL A 460 -18.02 10.03 -7.73
N LEU A 461 -18.24 8.91 -8.43
CA LEU A 461 -17.16 7.99 -8.82
C LEU A 461 -16.49 8.34 -10.15
N GLN A 462 -17.00 9.37 -10.86
CA GLN A 462 -16.57 9.72 -12.21
C GLN A 462 -16.60 8.50 -13.16
N THR A 463 -17.69 7.73 -13.11
CA THR A 463 -17.90 6.52 -13.93
C THR A 463 -19.28 6.54 -14.60
N SER A 464 -19.52 5.64 -15.56
CA SER A 464 -20.84 5.54 -16.20
C SER A 464 -21.86 4.84 -15.28
N GLU A 465 -23.13 5.23 -15.40
CA GLU A 465 -24.22 4.59 -14.65
C GLU A 465 -24.30 3.07 -14.90
N THR A 466 -23.97 2.63 -16.11
CA THR A 466 -23.90 1.20 -16.45
C THR A 466 -22.83 0.48 -15.62
N SER A 467 -21.67 1.11 -15.42
CA SER A 467 -20.62 0.54 -14.55
C SER A 467 -21.08 0.46 -13.08
N VAL A 468 -21.80 1.47 -12.59
CA VAL A 468 -22.35 1.50 -11.23
C VAL A 468 -23.44 0.44 -11.03
N ARG A 469 -24.41 0.35 -11.95
CA ARG A 469 -25.48 -0.65 -11.90
C ARG A 469 -24.92 -2.08 -11.93
N ASN A 470 -23.88 -2.31 -12.73
CA ASN A 470 -23.22 -3.60 -12.80
C ASN A 470 -22.46 -3.96 -11.52
N SER A 471 -22.08 -3.00 -10.68
CA SER A 471 -21.32 -3.23 -9.44
C SER A 471 -22.17 -3.58 -8.21
N TYR A 472 -23.48 -3.35 -8.26
CA TYR A 472 -24.38 -3.47 -7.11
C TYR A 472 -25.17 -4.79 -7.14
N THR A 473 -25.07 -5.64 -6.12
CA THR A 473 -25.84 -6.90 -6.03
C THR A 473 -26.23 -7.27 -4.58
N GLU A 474 -27.53 -7.48 -4.34
CA GLU A 474 -28.19 -8.14 -3.18
C GLU A 474 -27.77 -7.86 -1.71
N ALA A 475 -28.61 -8.31 -0.77
CA ALA A 475 -28.69 -7.82 0.61
C ALA A 475 -27.47 -8.13 1.49
N GLU A 476 -26.73 -9.21 1.24
CA GLU A 476 -25.50 -9.56 1.96
C GLU A 476 -24.39 -8.51 1.75
N GLU A 477 -24.32 -7.88 0.57
CA GLU A 477 -23.37 -6.79 0.32
C GLU A 477 -23.66 -5.58 1.23
N LYS A 478 -24.94 -5.27 1.55
CA LYS A 478 -25.29 -4.08 2.37
C LYS A 478 -24.71 -4.13 3.79
N GLN A 479 -24.79 -5.28 4.45
CA GLN A 479 -24.24 -5.44 5.80
C GLN A 479 -22.72 -5.27 5.80
N ALA A 480 -22.04 -5.90 4.83
CA ALA A 480 -20.59 -5.78 4.67
C ALA A 480 -20.14 -4.33 4.48
N ILE A 481 -20.96 -3.54 3.82
CA ILE A 481 -20.67 -2.14 3.53
C ILE A 481 -20.85 -1.25 4.75
N ASP A 482 -21.88 -1.47 5.57
CA ASP A 482 -22.06 -0.77 6.84
C ASP A 482 -20.93 -1.10 7.84
N GLU A 483 -20.44 -2.34 7.82
CA GLU A 483 -19.25 -2.76 8.58
C GLU A 483 -17.97 -2.05 8.11
N ILE A 484 -17.78 -1.81 6.80
CA ILE A 484 -16.63 -1.05 6.29
C ILE A 484 -16.69 0.43 6.65
N ALA A 485 -17.88 1.04 6.58
CA ALA A 485 -18.04 2.42 7.00
C ALA A 485 -17.74 2.58 8.50
N SER A 486 -18.22 1.63 9.30
CA SER A 486 -17.89 1.52 10.73
C SER A 486 -16.39 1.26 10.95
N PHE A 487 -15.76 0.47 10.09
CA PHE A 487 -14.31 0.26 10.13
C PHE A 487 -13.54 1.55 9.85
N PHE A 488 -13.90 2.32 8.82
CA PHE A 488 -13.25 3.61 8.55
C PHE A 488 -13.50 4.66 9.65
N SER A 489 -14.63 4.60 10.36
CA SER A 489 -14.81 5.41 11.56
C SER A 489 -13.88 4.96 12.68
N VAL A 490 -13.77 3.65 12.94
CA VAL A 490 -12.82 3.10 13.93
C VAL A 490 -11.35 3.39 13.57
N LEU A 491 -10.97 3.34 12.28
CA LEU A 491 -9.64 3.74 11.82
C LEU A 491 -9.35 5.22 12.10
N THR A 492 -10.38 6.05 12.07
CA THR A 492 -10.26 7.47 12.42
C THR A 492 -10.19 7.67 13.92
N ASP A 493 -10.94 6.87 14.66
CA ASP A 493 -10.85 6.85 16.11
C ASP A 493 -9.44 6.49 16.52
N ARG A 494 -8.69 5.65 15.76
CA ARG A 494 -7.26 5.43 15.98
C ARG A 494 -6.36 6.67 15.84
N ALA A 495 -6.66 7.56 14.90
CA ALA A 495 -5.99 8.86 14.81
C ALA A 495 -6.33 9.78 16.02
N ASN A 496 -7.39 9.46 16.75
CA ASN A 496 -7.75 10.01 18.06
C ASN A 496 -7.41 9.08 19.25
N VAL A 497 -6.72 7.94 19.06
CA VAL A 497 -6.42 6.94 20.12
C VAL A 497 -5.07 7.18 20.81
N PHE A 498 -4.61 8.43 20.80
CA PHE A 498 -3.92 8.97 21.97
C PHE A 498 -4.84 9.81 22.87
N ILE A 499 -6.16 9.65 22.72
CA ILE A 499 -7.18 10.14 23.65
C ILE A 499 -8.11 8.98 24.02
N ASP A 500 -7.74 8.32 25.12
CA ASP A 500 -8.63 8.21 26.28
C ASP A 500 -10.08 7.76 25.98
N SER A 501 -10.31 6.48 25.69
CA SER A 501 -11.51 5.86 26.27
C SER A 501 -11.17 5.51 27.71
N ALA A 502 -11.27 6.53 28.57
CA ALA A 502 -10.96 6.45 29.98
C ALA A 502 -11.89 5.42 30.64
N THR A 503 -11.44 4.17 30.76
CA THR A 503 -12.01 3.32 31.80
C THR A 503 -11.35 3.72 33.13
N PRO A 504 -12.07 3.65 34.26
CA PRO A 504 -11.52 3.97 35.56
C PRO A 504 -10.42 3.01 36.03
N ALA A 505 -10.42 1.78 35.51
CA ALA A 505 -9.45 0.74 35.86
C ALA A 505 -8.22 0.73 34.93
N GLY A 506 -8.31 1.31 33.73
CA GLY A 506 -7.24 1.25 32.71
C GLY A 506 -7.68 1.72 31.32
N GLY A 507 -7.18 1.05 30.28
CA GLY A 507 -7.60 1.18 28.89
C GLY A 507 -8.53 0.07 28.41
N CYS A 508 -9.17 0.27 27.26
CA CYS A 508 -10.08 -0.70 26.64
C CYS A 508 -9.81 -0.83 25.14
N SER A 509 -9.78 -2.07 24.62
CA SER A 509 -9.69 -2.31 23.17
C SER A 509 -11.03 -2.31 22.44
N SER A 510 -12.15 -2.45 23.16
CA SER A 510 -13.50 -2.43 22.57
C SER A 510 -14.58 -1.98 23.58
N PRO A 511 -14.82 -0.67 23.73
CA PRO A 511 -15.91 -0.15 24.56
C PRO A 511 -17.28 -0.75 24.18
N ASP A 512 -18.16 -0.90 25.17
CA ASP A 512 -19.54 -1.41 25.04
C ASP A 512 -19.70 -2.86 24.52
N LYS A 513 -18.61 -3.62 24.46
CA LYS A 513 -18.61 -5.04 24.06
C LYS A 513 -17.78 -5.88 25.03
N PRO A 514 -18.24 -6.09 26.27
CA PRO A 514 -17.51 -6.90 27.23
C PRO A 514 -17.39 -8.35 26.73
N SER A 515 -16.20 -8.92 26.83
CA SER A 515 -15.94 -10.32 26.48
C SER A 515 -15.09 -10.97 27.58
N THR A 516 -15.36 -12.24 27.88
CA THR A 516 -14.53 -13.02 28.79
C THR A 516 -14.47 -14.48 28.35
N LYS A 517 -13.25 -15.02 28.29
CA LYS A 517 -13.00 -16.45 28.06
C LYS A 517 -12.95 -17.26 29.35
N LYS A 518 -12.86 -16.61 30.51
CA LYS A 518 -12.81 -17.26 31.84
C LYS A 518 -14.06 -16.89 32.63
N THR A 519 -14.53 -17.78 33.49
CA THR A 519 -15.64 -17.47 34.40
C THR A 519 -15.18 -16.40 35.40
N PRO A 520 -15.74 -15.17 35.36
CA PRO A 520 -15.41 -14.13 36.33
C PRO A 520 -16.02 -14.48 37.70
N PRO A 521 -15.49 -13.93 38.81
CA PRO A 521 -16.14 -14.03 40.11
C PRO A 521 -17.51 -13.32 40.09
N GLU A 522 -18.43 -13.80 40.93
CA GLU A 522 -19.78 -13.25 41.07
C GLU A 522 -19.70 -11.78 41.52
N GLY A 523 -20.37 -10.88 40.81
CA GLY A 523 -20.33 -9.43 41.05
C GLY A 523 -19.20 -8.67 40.34
N TYR A 524 -18.29 -9.40 39.67
CA TYR A 524 -17.21 -8.85 38.85
C TYR A 524 -17.35 -9.20 37.37
N GLU A 525 -18.58 -9.50 36.91
CA GLU A 525 -18.82 -9.80 35.51
C GLU A 525 -18.45 -8.58 34.64
N PRO A 526 -17.72 -8.78 33.53
CA PRO A 526 -17.39 -7.70 32.62
C PRO A 526 -18.63 -6.94 32.15
N ASN A 527 -18.77 -5.71 32.61
CA ASN A 527 -19.91 -4.86 32.32
C ASN A 527 -19.42 -3.44 32.03
N CYS A 528 -19.59 -2.97 30.79
CA CYS A 528 -19.17 -1.62 30.41
C CYS A 528 -19.92 -0.49 31.14
N LYS A 529 -20.95 -0.81 31.93
CA LYS A 529 -21.66 0.11 32.83
C LYS A 529 -21.22 0.01 34.30
N ASN A 530 -20.79 -1.17 34.75
CA ASN A 530 -20.19 -1.37 36.08
C ASN A 530 -18.71 -1.76 35.94
N LEU A 531 -17.85 -0.76 36.09
CA LEU A 531 -16.46 -0.78 35.63
C LEU A 531 -15.52 -1.57 36.57
N GLU A 532 -16.06 -2.10 37.66
CA GLU A 532 -15.38 -2.99 38.61
C GLU A 532 -15.01 -4.34 37.97
N GLY A 533 -15.82 -4.83 37.03
CA GLY A 533 -15.57 -6.07 36.29
C GLY A 533 -14.60 -5.93 35.10
N CYS A 534 -14.09 -4.72 34.81
CA CYS A 534 -13.24 -4.49 33.64
C CYS A 534 -11.93 -5.29 33.69
N ILE A 535 -11.33 -5.50 34.87
CA ILE A 535 -10.06 -6.24 35.04
C ILE A 535 -10.14 -7.72 34.64
N PHE A 536 -11.35 -8.26 34.48
CA PHE A 536 -11.62 -9.62 34.03
C PHE A 536 -12.05 -9.69 32.55
N CYS A 537 -12.12 -8.56 31.86
CA CYS A 537 -12.48 -8.49 30.44
C CYS A 537 -11.27 -8.80 29.55
N ASP A 538 -11.47 -9.60 28.49
CA ASP A 538 -10.42 -9.87 27.49
C ASP A 538 -10.06 -8.61 26.68
N GLU A 539 -10.91 -7.58 26.71
CA GLU A 539 -10.70 -6.27 26.09
C GLU A 539 -10.01 -5.26 27.01
N PHE A 540 -9.71 -5.64 28.25
CA PHE A 540 -8.97 -4.79 29.20
C PHE A 540 -7.53 -4.61 28.75
N ARG A 541 -7.04 -3.38 28.76
CA ARG A 541 -5.66 -3.06 28.39
C ARG A 541 -5.04 -2.18 29.47
N THR A 542 -3.80 -2.48 29.82
CA THR A 542 -2.97 -1.67 30.71
C THR A 542 -1.70 -1.27 29.96
N ASN A 543 -1.10 -0.16 30.35
CA ASN A 543 0.19 0.28 29.85
C ASN A 543 1.02 0.85 31.02
N THR A 544 2.27 1.21 30.76
CA THR A 544 3.21 1.73 31.77
C THR A 544 3.03 3.24 32.04
N GLU A 545 1.97 3.88 31.54
CA GLU A 545 1.76 5.30 31.76
C GLU A 545 1.34 5.57 33.23
N PRO A 546 1.94 6.56 33.92
CA PRO A 546 1.63 6.89 35.31
C PRO A 546 0.13 7.07 35.61
N LYS A 547 -0.63 7.64 34.67
CA LYS A 547 -2.08 7.81 34.83
C LYS A 547 -2.85 6.49 34.85
N GLN A 548 -2.40 5.49 34.10
CA GLN A 548 -3.04 4.17 34.06
C GLN A 548 -2.65 3.32 35.27
N ILE A 549 -1.41 3.45 35.75
CA ILE A 549 -0.96 2.87 37.02
C ILE A 549 -1.80 3.44 38.16
N ARG A 550 -1.98 4.77 38.23
CA ARG A 550 -2.80 5.42 39.26
C ARG A 550 -4.25 4.91 39.27
N LYS A 551 -4.84 4.65 38.12
CA LYS A 551 -6.19 4.08 37.98
C LYS A 551 -6.30 2.69 38.63
N LEU A 552 -5.36 1.79 38.35
CA LEU A 552 -5.30 0.45 38.95
C LEU A 552 -5.08 0.50 40.46
N VAL A 553 -4.13 1.32 40.92
CA VAL A 553 -3.82 1.49 42.34
C VAL A 553 -5.03 2.11 43.08
N SER A 554 -5.70 3.10 42.49
CA SER A 554 -6.91 3.71 43.07
C SER A 554 -8.09 2.73 43.14
N MET A 555 -8.22 1.85 42.15
CA MET A 555 -9.20 0.76 42.16
C MET A 555 -8.91 -0.22 43.28
N LYS A 556 -7.65 -0.66 43.42
CA LYS A 556 -7.22 -1.56 44.51
C LYS A 556 -7.51 -0.97 45.88
N TYR A 557 -7.16 0.31 46.07
CA TYR A 557 -7.43 1.05 47.30
C TYR A 557 -8.94 1.08 47.61
N THR A 558 -9.76 1.49 46.64
CA THR A 558 -11.21 1.62 46.84
C THR A 558 -11.88 0.27 47.13
N ILE A 559 -11.44 -0.81 46.48
CA ILE A 559 -11.92 -2.17 46.79
C ILE A 559 -11.47 -2.59 48.20
N GLY A 560 -10.25 -2.23 48.62
CA GLY A 560 -9.74 -2.48 49.97
C GLY A 560 -10.63 -1.87 51.07
N GLU A 561 -11.10 -0.64 50.87
CA GLU A 561 -11.93 0.07 51.85
C GLU A 561 -13.32 -0.57 52.07
N LEU A 562 -13.79 -1.40 51.12
CA LEU A 562 -15.04 -2.16 51.26
C LEU A 562 -14.98 -3.20 52.38
N ILE A 563 -13.80 -3.51 52.95
CA ILE A 563 -13.68 -4.39 54.12
C ILE A 563 -14.53 -3.90 55.30
N SER A 564 -14.70 -2.59 55.43
CA SER A 564 -15.54 -1.96 56.46
C SER A 564 -17.03 -2.27 56.33
N SER A 565 -17.45 -2.67 55.13
CA SER A 565 -18.82 -3.07 54.78
C SER A 565 -19.08 -4.59 54.91
N CYS A 566 -18.02 -5.38 55.11
CA CYS A 566 -18.09 -6.84 55.21
C CYS A 566 -18.19 -7.31 56.67
N ASN A 567 -18.91 -8.41 56.90
CA ASN A 567 -19.10 -9.00 58.23
C ASN A 567 -17.80 -9.53 58.87
N SER A 568 -16.79 -9.86 58.06
CA SER A 568 -15.48 -10.33 58.50
C SER A 568 -14.45 -10.20 57.37
N ALA A 569 -13.15 -10.25 57.73
CA ALA A 569 -12.07 -10.29 56.74
C ALA A 569 -12.13 -11.55 55.85
N GLN A 570 -12.67 -12.66 56.37
CA GLN A 570 -12.88 -13.87 55.59
C GLN A 570 -13.94 -13.65 54.50
N HIS A 571 -15.06 -13.02 54.86
CA HIS A 571 -16.11 -12.67 53.91
C HIS A 571 -15.61 -11.68 52.83
N PHE A 572 -14.79 -10.70 53.21
CA PHE A 572 -14.16 -9.79 52.25
C PHE A 572 -13.28 -10.53 51.24
N ASN A 573 -12.44 -11.45 51.70
CA ASN A 573 -11.57 -12.22 50.82
C ASN A 573 -12.36 -13.17 49.90
N GLU A 574 -13.46 -13.75 50.36
CA GLU A 574 -14.35 -14.58 49.55
C GLU A 574 -14.98 -13.80 48.38
N VAL A 575 -15.35 -12.52 48.60
CA VAL A 575 -16.04 -11.70 47.59
C VAL A 575 -15.06 -10.92 46.70
N HIS A 576 -14.05 -10.26 47.29
CA HIS A 576 -13.19 -9.29 46.61
C HIS A 576 -11.74 -9.76 46.40
N GLY A 577 -11.33 -10.87 47.04
CA GLY A 577 -9.93 -11.32 47.05
C GLY A 577 -9.39 -11.62 45.65
N LEU A 578 -10.20 -12.22 44.78
CA LEU A 578 -9.81 -12.51 43.38
C LEU A 578 -9.61 -11.24 42.55
N ALA A 579 -10.36 -10.17 42.82
CA ALA A 579 -10.20 -8.89 42.14
C ALA A 579 -8.89 -8.20 42.54
N ILE A 580 -8.55 -8.21 43.83
CA ILE A 580 -7.27 -7.67 44.33
C ILE A 580 -6.09 -8.43 43.72
N GLN A 581 -6.13 -9.77 43.76
CA GLN A 581 -5.08 -10.60 43.14
C GLN A 581 -4.91 -10.32 41.65
N ARG A 582 -6.01 -10.05 40.93
CA ARG A 582 -5.95 -9.73 39.50
C ARG A 582 -5.33 -8.36 39.24
N ILE A 583 -5.61 -7.38 40.09
CA ILE A 583 -4.97 -6.05 40.01
C ILE A 583 -3.48 -6.16 40.33
N ASP A 584 -3.11 -6.94 41.33
CA ASP A 584 -1.70 -7.19 41.71
C ASP A 584 -0.93 -7.84 40.57
N GLN A 585 -1.50 -8.85 39.91
CA GLN A 585 -0.90 -9.44 38.71
C GLN A 585 -0.61 -8.40 37.62
N HIS A 586 -1.53 -7.47 37.39
CA HIS A 586 -1.34 -6.41 36.39
C HIS A 586 -0.28 -5.38 36.81
N LEU A 587 -0.20 -5.05 38.10
CA LEU A 587 0.84 -4.16 38.63
C LEU A 587 2.23 -4.84 38.60
N ASP A 588 2.30 -6.14 38.87
CA ASP A 588 3.52 -6.94 38.75
C ASP A 588 3.98 -7.04 37.28
N GLU A 589 3.05 -7.28 36.35
CA GLU A 589 3.30 -7.27 34.89
C GLU A 589 3.85 -5.90 34.43
N ILE A 590 3.30 -4.79 34.94
CA ILE A 590 3.78 -3.44 34.65
C ILE A 590 5.18 -3.22 35.24
N SER A 591 5.40 -3.59 36.49
CA SER A 591 6.68 -3.40 37.19
C SER A 591 7.82 -4.21 36.54
N ALA A 592 7.50 -5.40 36.03
CA ALA A 592 8.45 -6.25 35.30
C ALA A 592 8.87 -5.67 33.93
N THR A 593 8.20 -4.63 33.43
CA THR A 593 8.47 -4.07 32.10
C THR A 593 9.74 -3.21 32.07
N SER A 594 10.03 -2.44 33.14
CA SER A 594 11.25 -1.64 33.24
C SER A 594 11.49 -1.13 34.68
N PRO A 595 12.74 -0.79 35.07
CA PRO A 595 13.01 -0.17 36.36
C PRO A 595 12.21 1.12 36.63
N ALA A 596 12.05 1.96 35.60
CA ALA A 596 11.26 3.20 35.70
C ALA A 596 9.77 2.92 35.96
N ALA A 597 9.21 1.87 35.36
CA ALA A 597 7.82 1.45 35.62
C ALA A 597 7.66 0.91 37.05
N SER A 598 8.66 0.21 37.58
CA SER A 598 8.69 -0.23 38.99
C SER A 598 8.70 0.96 39.95
N ASP A 599 9.57 1.96 39.69
CA ASP A 599 9.66 3.18 40.48
C ASP A 599 8.33 3.96 40.45
N ASP A 600 7.68 4.05 39.28
CA ASP A 600 6.38 4.70 39.13
C ASP A 600 5.27 3.95 39.88
N VAL A 601 5.24 2.61 39.86
CA VAL A 601 4.28 1.80 40.63
C VAL A 601 4.47 2.03 42.13
N GLU A 602 5.70 1.99 42.64
CA GLU A 602 5.99 2.25 44.05
C GLU A 602 5.60 3.67 44.47
N LYS A 603 6.01 4.67 43.69
CA LYS A 603 5.71 6.08 43.95
C LYS A 603 4.20 6.34 43.97
N ILE A 604 3.48 5.87 42.96
CA ILE A 604 2.04 6.11 42.82
C ILE A 604 1.27 5.33 43.90
N THR A 605 1.73 4.13 44.26
CA THR A 605 1.16 3.38 45.40
C THR A 605 1.26 4.19 46.68
N ARG A 606 2.42 4.78 46.96
CA ARG A 606 2.58 5.68 48.11
C ARG A 606 1.65 6.90 48.04
N GLU A 607 1.59 7.57 46.90
CA GLU A 607 0.73 8.75 46.71
C GLU A 607 -0.78 8.43 46.89
N VAL A 608 -1.24 7.25 46.48
CA VAL A 608 -2.64 6.85 46.66
C VAL A 608 -2.93 6.47 48.13
N TYR A 609 -2.08 5.66 48.75
CA TYR A 609 -2.35 5.13 50.10
C TYR A 609 -2.02 6.11 51.23
N GLU A 610 -0.99 6.95 51.06
CA GLU A 610 -0.53 7.88 52.11
C GLU A 610 -1.01 9.31 51.87
N GLU A 611 -1.10 9.75 50.61
CA GLU A 611 -1.46 11.13 50.25
C GLU A 611 -2.90 11.26 49.70
N ASN A 612 -3.65 10.15 49.63
CA ASN A 612 -5.03 10.07 49.14
C ASN A 612 -5.24 10.64 47.72
N GLN A 613 -4.24 10.49 46.85
CA GLN A 613 -4.28 11.00 45.48
C GLN A 613 -4.84 9.97 44.50
N LEU A 614 -6.13 9.63 44.66
CA LEU A 614 -6.82 8.72 43.76
C LEU A 614 -7.07 9.36 42.39
N SER A 615 -7.34 8.52 41.39
CA SER A 615 -7.88 9.02 40.12
C SER A 615 -9.30 9.59 40.30
N ASP A 616 -9.65 10.61 39.52
CA ASP A 616 -10.91 11.36 39.66
C ASP A 616 -12.18 10.50 39.73
N TYR A 617 -12.20 9.36 39.03
CA TYR A 617 -13.32 8.44 39.09
C TYR A 617 -13.39 7.71 40.43
N TRP A 618 -12.29 7.12 40.88
CA TRP A 618 -12.26 6.31 42.09
C TRP A 618 -12.41 7.17 43.35
N GLN A 619 -11.93 8.41 43.32
CA GLN A 619 -12.26 9.39 44.35
C GLN A 619 -13.77 9.61 44.47
N LYS A 620 -14.46 9.86 43.34
CA LYS A 620 -15.93 10.06 43.33
C LYS A 620 -16.68 8.80 43.76
N GLN A 621 -16.18 7.62 43.42
CA GLN A 621 -16.78 6.36 43.82
C GLN A 621 -16.61 6.10 45.32
N LEU A 622 -15.42 6.37 45.86
CA LEU A 622 -15.14 6.30 47.30
C LEU A 622 -16.02 7.29 48.09
N ASP A 623 -16.11 8.55 47.64
CA ASP A 623 -16.99 9.56 48.24
C ASP A 623 -18.46 9.13 48.22
N ARG A 624 -18.89 8.45 47.14
CA ARG A 624 -20.23 7.89 47.03
C ARG A 624 -20.46 6.79 48.05
N TYR A 625 -19.51 5.87 48.22
CA TYR A 625 -19.58 4.78 49.21
C TYR A 625 -19.65 5.31 50.64
N ILE A 626 -18.89 6.36 50.96
CA ILE A 626 -18.97 7.05 52.25
C ILE A 626 -20.36 7.69 52.43
N LYS A 627 -20.84 8.42 51.42
CA LYS A 627 -22.12 9.15 51.48
C LYS A 627 -23.33 8.23 51.65
N ILE A 628 -23.30 7.03 51.10
CA ILE A 628 -24.38 6.02 51.24
C ILE A 628 -24.19 5.09 52.45
N GLY A 629 -23.12 5.29 53.24
CA GLY A 629 -22.84 4.54 54.47
C GLY A 629 -22.34 3.11 54.25
N VAL A 630 -21.82 2.81 53.05
CA VAL A 630 -21.17 1.51 52.75
C VAL A 630 -19.78 1.47 53.36
N ILE A 631 -19.04 2.57 53.29
CA ILE A 631 -17.74 2.74 53.96
C ILE A 631 -17.91 3.76 55.08
N LYS A 632 -17.28 3.52 56.24
CA LYS A 632 -17.44 4.35 57.45
C LYS A 632 -16.52 5.56 57.49
#